data_AF-A0A662WVS0-F1
#
_entry.id   AF-A0A662WVS0-F1
#
_cell.length_a   1.000
_cell.length_b   1.000
_cell.length_c   1.000
_cell.angle_alpha   90.00
_cell.angle_beta   90.00
_cell.angle_gamma   90.00
#
_symmetry.space_group_name_H-M   'P 1'
#
loop_
_entity.id
_entity.type
_entity.pdbx_description
1 polymer ?
#
loop_
_entity_poly.entity_id
_entity_poly.type
_entity_poly.pdbx_seq_one_letter_code
_entity_poly.pdbx_strand_id
1 'polypeptide(L)'
;MNHNRYNITLLTDVEEQQMKVDSVECIELTRECQLAPLNGTICAVAQQCWADKLIDPFNSASRDNYDIRQPCNHSDPTSCGDTTDVRKYLNSDAVRTYLNIDHRVPAWVEDSDEVGTTFSSDGDWSMSFHEYVADMLDDDLRVLIYAGDADLMCNWIGNRAWTLALDWKGKEGFNVAEERSFIAHDSLLPNGSSSIDAGVVRSFKNFAFLRVYDAGHMVPMNQPVVALDLINRFFFGKNY
;
A
#
# COMPACT_ATOMS: atom_id res chain seq x y z
N MET A 1 -14.13 -0.93 -12.56
CA MET A 1 -12.73 -0.45 -12.57
C MET A 1 -12.13 -0.38 -13.99
N ASN A 2 -12.92 0.02 -15.00
CA ASN A 2 -12.44 0.17 -16.39
C ASN A 2 -11.67 1.47 -16.68
N HIS A 3 -11.28 2.23 -15.64
CA HIS A 3 -10.73 3.57 -15.75
C HIS A 3 -9.57 3.82 -14.77
N ASN A 4 -8.52 2.98 -14.82
CA ASN A 4 -7.22 3.38 -14.26
C ASN A 4 -6.45 4.28 -15.26
N ARG A 5 -5.42 4.98 -14.77
CA ARG A 5 -4.60 5.90 -15.57
C ARG A 5 -3.90 5.22 -16.77
N TYR A 6 -3.77 3.91 -16.72
CA TYR A 6 -2.99 3.11 -17.65
C TYR A 6 -3.83 2.41 -18.73
N ASN A 7 -5.16 2.60 -18.70
CA ASN A 7 -6.10 1.97 -19.64
C ASN A 7 -5.98 0.44 -19.65
N ILE A 8 -5.68 -0.17 -18.50
CA ILE A 8 -5.57 -1.62 -18.33
C ILE A 8 -6.91 -2.15 -17.84
N THR A 9 -7.47 -3.14 -18.54
CA THR A 9 -8.66 -3.84 -18.04
C THR A 9 -8.22 -4.92 -17.06
N LEU A 10 -8.71 -4.83 -15.82
CA LEU A 10 -8.32 -5.73 -14.73
C LEU A 10 -9.38 -6.77 -14.41
N LEU A 11 -10.64 -6.49 -14.71
CA LEU A 11 -11.78 -7.38 -14.51
C LEU A 11 -12.71 -7.23 -15.71
N THR A 12 -13.36 -8.32 -16.08
CA THR A 12 -14.55 -8.28 -16.95
C THR A 12 -15.72 -7.64 -16.20
N ASP A 13 -16.75 -7.20 -16.94
CA ASP A 13 -17.96 -6.66 -16.32
C ASP A 13 -18.64 -7.68 -15.40
N VAL A 14 -18.59 -8.98 -15.73
CA VAL A 14 -19.17 -10.05 -14.92
C VAL A 14 -18.39 -10.22 -13.61
N GLU A 15 -17.06 -10.27 -13.66
CA GLU A 15 -16.22 -10.35 -12.47
C GLU A 15 -16.40 -9.10 -11.59
N GLU A 16 -16.48 -7.91 -12.17
CA GLU A 16 -16.72 -6.68 -11.41
C GLU A 16 -18.07 -6.71 -10.67
N GLN A 17 -19.14 -7.20 -11.30
CA GLN A 17 -20.44 -7.30 -10.63
C GLN A 17 -20.42 -8.36 -9.52
N GLN A 18 -19.79 -9.50 -9.76
CA GLN A 18 -19.66 -10.54 -8.75
C GLN A 18 -18.85 -10.05 -7.54
N MET A 19 -17.72 -9.38 -7.78
CA MET A 19 -16.87 -8.83 -6.73
C MET A 19 -17.61 -7.78 -5.87
N LYS A 20 -18.55 -7.01 -6.45
CA LYS A 20 -19.42 -6.11 -5.68
C LYS A 20 -20.35 -6.86 -4.73
N VAL A 21 -20.95 -7.97 -5.19
CA VAL A 21 -21.79 -8.84 -4.34
C VAL A 21 -20.95 -9.44 -3.23
N ASP A 22 -19.81 -10.03 -3.58
CA ASP A 22 -18.91 -10.68 -2.63
C ASP A 22 -18.33 -9.72 -1.60
N SER A 23 -18.12 -8.46 -1.97
CA SER A 23 -17.62 -7.43 -1.05
C SER A 23 -18.52 -7.24 0.17
N VAL A 24 -19.84 -7.40 0.02
CA VAL A 24 -20.79 -7.28 1.14
C VAL A 24 -20.52 -8.37 2.17
N GLU A 25 -20.35 -9.61 1.71
CA GLU A 25 -20.05 -10.75 2.59
C GLU A 25 -18.70 -10.56 3.31
N CYS A 26 -17.63 -10.24 2.58
CA CYS A 26 -16.31 -10.10 3.19
C CYS A 26 -16.25 -8.92 4.19
N ILE A 27 -16.98 -7.82 3.92
CA ILE A 27 -17.11 -6.71 4.86
C ILE A 27 -17.81 -7.15 6.14
N GLU A 28 -18.92 -7.91 6.06
CA GLU A 28 -19.60 -8.38 7.27
C GLU A 28 -18.74 -9.37 8.07
N LEU A 29 -18.06 -10.31 7.41
CA LEU A 29 -17.13 -11.23 8.09
C LEU A 29 -16.00 -10.46 8.80
N THR A 30 -15.49 -9.39 8.18
CA THR A 30 -14.49 -8.51 8.81
C THR A 30 -15.03 -7.86 10.07
N ARG A 31 -16.27 -7.36 10.04
CA ARG A 31 -16.91 -6.77 11.22
C ARG A 31 -17.16 -7.80 12.32
N GLU A 32 -17.57 -9.01 11.96
CA GLU A 32 -17.74 -10.09 12.93
C GLU A 32 -16.41 -10.45 13.61
N CYS A 33 -15.31 -10.50 12.86
CA CYS A 33 -13.97 -10.66 13.44
C CYS A 33 -13.62 -9.50 14.39
N GLN A 34 -13.86 -8.24 14.00
CA GLN A 34 -13.63 -7.07 14.86
C GLN A 34 -14.42 -7.14 16.18
N LEU A 35 -15.64 -7.67 16.17
CA LEU A 35 -16.48 -7.82 17.36
C LEU A 35 -16.06 -9.00 18.24
N ALA A 36 -15.38 -10.00 17.68
CA ALA A 36 -14.95 -11.21 18.37
C ALA A 36 -13.49 -11.58 18.02
N PRO A 37 -12.50 -10.70 18.32
CA PRO A 37 -11.12 -10.86 17.84
C PRO A 37 -10.42 -12.11 18.40
N LEU A 38 -10.84 -12.59 19.57
CA LEU A 38 -10.31 -13.83 20.18
C LEU A 38 -10.87 -15.11 19.54
N ASN A 39 -11.85 -14.99 18.65
CA ASN A 39 -12.36 -16.10 17.86
C ASN A 39 -11.58 -16.18 16.54
N GLY A 40 -10.36 -16.72 16.58
CA GLY A 40 -9.48 -16.79 15.40
C GLY A 40 -10.10 -17.48 14.18
N THR A 41 -11.14 -18.29 14.36
CA THR A 41 -11.85 -18.93 13.24
C THR A 41 -12.58 -17.92 12.35
N ILE A 42 -13.28 -16.92 12.93
CA ILE A 42 -14.02 -15.95 12.11
C ILE A 42 -13.08 -15.00 11.36
N CYS A 43 -11.96 -14.64 11.98
CA CYS A 43 -10.97 -13.77 11.37
C CYS A 43 -10.24 -14.44 10.19
N ALA A 44 -9.86 -15.70 10.34
CA ALA A 44 -9.31 -16.48 9.24
C ALA A 44 -10.32 -16.60 8.08
N VAL A 45 -11.60 -16.81 8.37
CA VAL A 45 -12.67 -16.85 7.36
C VAL A 45 -12.83 -15.49 6.66
N ALA A 46 -12.80 -14.38 7.40
CA ALA A 46 -12.86 -13.04 6.83
C ALA A 46 -11.70 -12.79 5.87
N GLN A 47 -10.47 -13.11 6.28
CA GLN A 47 -9.29 -12.91 5.44
C GLN A 47 -9.28 -13.82 4.21
N GLN A 48 -9.71 -15.08 4.34
CA GLN A 48 -9.86 -15.98 3.19
C GLN A 48 -10.90 -15.43 2.19
N CYS A 49 -12.00 -14.84 2.67
CA CYS A 49 -12.98 -14.17 1.81
C CYS A 49 -12.33 -13.05 0.99
N TRP A 50 -11.52 -12.19 1.64
CA TRP A 50 -10.80 -11.13 0.95
C TRP A 50 -9.84 -11.67 -0.11
N ALA A 51 -9.04 -12.69 0.23
CA ALA A 51 -8.11 -13.30 -0.72
C ALA A 51 -8.86 -13.87 -1.94
N ASP A 52 -9.82 -14.78 -1.71
CA ASP A 52 -10.46 -15.55 -2.77
C ASP A 52 -11.40 -14.72 -3.63
N LYS A 53 -12.10 -13.75 -3.03
CA LYS A 53 -13.20 -13.04 -3.69
C LYS A 53 -12.86 -11.60 -4.09
N LEU A 54 -11.87 -10.97 -3.46
CA LEU A 54 -11.57 -9.56 -3.67
C LEU A 54 -10.15 -9.31 -4.18
N ILE A 55 -9.24 -10.29 -4.13
CA ILE A 55 -7.88 -10.20 -4.69
C ILE A 55 -7.72 -11.16 -5.87
N ASP A 56 -7.98 -12.45 -5.67
CA ASP A 56 -7.77 -13.49 -6.69
C ASP A 56 -8.44 -13.23 -8.05
N PRO A 57 -9.65 -12.62 -8.14
CA PRO A 57 -10.24 -12.30 -9.43
C PRO A 57 -9.35 -11.42 -10.33
N PHE A 58 -8.49 -10.59 -9.74
CA PHE A 58 -7.56 -9.74 -10.50
C PHE A 58 -6.43 -10.52 -11.17
N ASN A 59 -6.11 -11.72 -10.68
CA ASN A 59 -5.03 -12.54 -11.23
C ASN A 59 -5.33 -12.97 -12.69
N SER A 60 -6.61 -13.01 -13.08
CA SER A 60 -7.02 -13.34 -14.46
C SER A 60 -6.49 -12.34 -15.50
N ALA A 61 -6.21 -11.10 -15.09
CA ALA A 61 -5.62 -10.07 -15.94
C ALA A 61 -4.13 -10.30 -16.26
N SER A 62 -3.47 -11.26 -15.60
CA SER A 62 -2.03 -11.54 -15.75
C SER A 62 -1.16 -10.29 -15.51
N ARG A 63 -1.53 -9.52 -14.48
CA ARG A 63 -0.82 -8.32 -14.02
C ARG A 63 -0.33 -8.51 -12.60
N ASP A 64 0.75 -7.84 -12.28
CA ASP A 64 1.29 -7.83 -10.92
C ASP A 64 0.34 -7.03 -10.01
N ASN A 65 -0.02 -7.60 -8.86
CA ASN A 65 -0.91 -6.96 -7.90
C ASN A 65 -0.23 -5.75 -7.22
N TYR A 66 1.11 -5.69 -7.24
CA TYR A 66 1.87 -4.56 -6.72
C TYR A 66 2.14 -3.48 -7.77
N ASP A 67 2.04 -3.78 -9.07
CA ASP A 67 2.11 -2.79 -10.15
C ASP A 67 1.37 -3.30 -11.38
N ILE A 68 0.15 -2.81 -11.59
CA ILE A 68 -0.73 -3.30 -12.67
C ILE A 68 -0.16 -3.10 -14.08
N ARG A 69 0.91 -2.30 -14.24
CA ARG A 69 1.60 -2.10 -15.51
C ARG A 69 2.51 -3.28 -15.85
N GLN A 70 2.98 -4.01 -14.85
CA GLN A 70 3.87 -5.16 -15.02
C GLN A 70 3.06 -6.41 -15.36
N PRO A 71 3.49 -7.21 -16.36
CA PRO A 71 2.95 -8.53 -16.58
C PRO A 71 3.40 -9.48 -15.46
N CYS A 72 2.52 -10.38 -15.04
CA CYS A 72 2.82 -11.39 -14.02
C CYS A 72 1.97 -12.63 -14.30
N ASN A 73 2.62 -13.78 -14.26
CA ASN A 73 1.96 -15.08 -14.35
C ASN A 73 1.80 -15.63 -12.93
N HIS A 74 0.62 -15.49 -12.36
CA HIS A 74 0.32 -15.96 -11.00
C HIS A 74 0.44 -17.48 -10.80
N SER A 75 0.59 -18.27 -11.88
CA SER A 75 0.97 -19.70 -11.79
C SER A 75 2.48 -19.93 -11.65
N ASP A 76 3.30 -18.91 -11.87
CA ASP A 76 4.75 -18.89 -11.70
C ASP A 76 5.13 -17.75 -10.73
N PRO A 77 5.33 -18.05 -9.44
CA PRO A 77 5.65 -17.05 -8.42
C PRO A 77 6.90 -16.22 -8.71
N THR A 78 7.80 -16.70 -9.59
CA THR A 78 9.03 -15.96 -9.96
C THR A 78 8.77 -14.87 -11.01
N SER A 79 7.56 -14.80 -11.55
CA SER A 79 7.21 -13.85 -12.62
C SER A 79 6.64 -12.52 -12.11
N CYS A 80 6.37 -12.40 -10.82
CA CYS A 80 5.64 -11.28 -10.20
C CYS A 80 6.54 -10.46 -9.27
N GLY A 81 7.75 -10.16 -9.75
CA GLY A 81 8.83 -9.52 -8.99
C GLY A 81 10.04 -10.44 -8.84
N ASP A 82 11.26 -9.86 -8.91
CA ASP A 82 12.51 -10.60 -8.74
C ASP A 82 13.34 -10.03 -7.60
N THR A 83 13.35 -10.75 -6.48
CA THR A 83 14.19 -10.43 -5.30
C THR A 83 15.38 -11.38 -5.17
N THR A 84 15.66 -12.16 -6.23
CA THR A 84 16.73 -13.17 -6.25
C THR A 84 18.09 -12.57 -5.97
N ASP A 85 18.41 -11.40 -6.53
CA ASP A 85 19.72 -10.77 -6.35
C ASP A 85 19.89 -10.22 -4.92
N VAL A 86 18.84 -9.67 -4.32
CA VAL A 86 18.83 -9.29 -2.90
C VAL A 86 19.07 -10.51 -2.02
N ARG A 87 18.33 -11.60 -2.28
CA ARG A 87 18.48 -12.87 -1.54
C ARG A 87 19.88 -13.45 -1.68
N LYS A 88 20.46 -13.46 -2.88
CA LYS A 88 21.84 -13.95 -3.12
C LYS A 88 22.85 -13.08 -2.39
N TYR A 89 22.72 -11.75 -2.46
CA TYR A 89 23.63 -10.82 -1.82
C TYR A 89 23.63 -11.00 -0.30
N LEU A 90 22.45 -10.93 0.33
CA LEU A 90 22.29 -11.04 1.78
C LEU A 90 22.66 -12.41 2.35
N ASN A 91 22.57 -13.46 1.53
CA ASN A 91 22.99 -14.81 1.93
C ASN A 91 24.44 -15.16 1.57
N SER A 92 25.19 -14.27 0.94
CA SER A 92 26.59 -14.53 0.64
C SER A 92 27.43 -14.60 1.92
N ASP A 93 28.41 -15.50 1.95
CA ASP A 93 29.32 -15.65 3.10
C ASP A 93 30.03 -14.33 3.44
N ALA A 94 30.39 -13.55 2.41
CA ALA A 94 31.04 -12.25 2.58
C ALA A 94 30.14 -11.27 3.34
N VAL A 95 28.87 -11.12 2.93
CA VAL A 95 27.93 -10.19 3.57
C VAL A 95 27.57 -10.69 4.98
N ARG A 96 27.28 -11.98 5.14
CA ARG A 96 26.94 -12.56 6.46
C ARG A 96 28.09 -12.47 7.44
N THR A 97 29.33 -12.70 7.01
CA THR A 97 30.53 -12.53 7.84
C THR A 97 30.74 -11.06 8.19
N TYR A 98 30.61 -10.16 7.22
CA TYR A 98 30.77 -8.73 7.44
C TYR A 98 29.76 -8.16 8.46
N LEU A 99 28.50 -8.60 8.37
CA LEU A 99 27.44 -8.23 9.31
C LEU A 99 27.48 -9.03 10.64
N ASN A 100 28.46 -9.92 10.81
CA ASN A 100 28.63 -10.79 11.98
C ASN A 100 27.37 -11.62 12.31
N ILE A 101 26.73 -12.16 11.27
CA ILE A 101 25.56 -13.03 11.43
C ILE A 101 26.02 -14.40 11.93
N ASP A 102 25.44 -14.85 13.04
CA ASP A 102 25.75 -16.17 13.60
C ASP A 102 25.39 -17.27 12.59
N HIS A 103 26.28 -18.25 12.44
CA HIS A 103 26.13 -19.37 11.50
C HIS A 103 24.89 -20.24 11.78
N ARG A 104 24.32 -20.17 12.99
CA ARG A 104 23.08 -20.85 13.37
C ARG A 104 21.82 -20.14 12.84
N VAL A 105 21.92 -18.87 12.45
CA VAL A 105 20.78 -18.14 11.86
C VAL A 105 20.51 -18.71 10.47
N PRO A 106 19.26 -19.04 10.12
CA PRO A 106 18.93 -19.54 8.79
C PRO A 106 19.28 -18.55 7.67
N ALA A 107 19.12 -19.02 6.43
CA ALA A 107 19.22 -18.14 5.28
C ALA A 107 18.20 -17.00 5.42
N TRP A 108 18.63 -15.79 5.07
CA TRP A 108 17.74 -14.64 4.96
C TRP A 108 16.65 -14.95 3.92
N VAL A 109 15.42 -14.66 4.32
CA VAL A 109 14.23 -14.64 3.47
C VAL A 109 13.62 -13.25 3.58
N GLU A 110 12.92 -12.83 2.54
CA GLU A 110 12.28 -11.52 2.47
C GLU A 110 11.12 -11.42 3.46
N ASP A 111 10.18 -12.37 3.37
CA ASP A 111 9.03 -12.49 4.24
C ASP A 111 9.02 -13.85 4.97
N SER A 112 8.40 -13.87 6.16
CA SER A 112 8.28 -15.06 6.99
C SER A 112 6.82 -15.55 7.02
N ASP A 113 6.53 -16.64 6.31
CA ASP A 113 5.19 -17.25 6.23
C ASP A 113 4.60 -17.55 7.62
N GLU A 114 5.44 -17.98 8.58
CA GLU A 114 5.02 -18.25 9.95
C GLU A 114 4.47 -17.00 10.65
N VAL A 115 5.15 -15.86 10.47
CA VAL A 115 4.72 -14.59 11.06
C VAL A 115 3.44 -14.12 10.38
N GLY A 116 3.40 -14.16 9.04
CA GLY A 116 2.21 -13.80 8.27
C GLY A 116 0.98 -14.63 8.65
N THR A 117 1.15 -15.94 8.80
CA THR A 117 0.09 -16.86 9.24
C THR A 117 -0.37 -16.56 10.65
N THR A 118 0.54 -16.24 11.56
CA THR A 118 0.21 -15.92 12.97
C THR A 118 -0.64 -14.65 13.06
N PHE A 119 -0.23 -13.56 12.40
CA PHE A 119 -1.01 -12.32 12.36
C PHE A 119 -2.40 -12.52 11.74
N SER A 120 -2.47 -13.37 10.71
CA SER A 120 -3.71 -13.76 10.05
C SER A 120 -4.65 -14.53 10.99
N SER A 121 -4.12 -15.55 11.70
CA SER A 121 -4.91 -16.39 12.61
C SER A 121 -5.33 -15.69 13.90
N ASP A 122 -4.53 -14.74 14.36
CA ASP A 122 -4.82 -13.95 15.56
C ASP A 122 -5.81 -12.80 15.27
N GLY A 123 -6.18 -12.63 14.00
CA GLY A 123 -7.22 -11.70 13.54
C GLY A 123 -6.78 -10.26 13.39
N ASP A 124 -5.49 -9.99 13.55
CA ASP A 124 -4.90 -8.65 13.48
C ASP A 124 -5.26 -7.93 12.18
N TRP A 125 -5.23 -8.64 11.05
CA TRP A 125 -5.55 -8.12 9.71
C TRP A 125 -6.89 -7.39 9.63
N SER A 126 -7.90 -7.86 10.38
CA SER A 126 -9.24 -7.29 10.34
C SER A 126 -9.44 -6.13 11.30
N MET A 127 -8.48 -5.80 12.17
CA MET A 127 -8.67 -4.81 13.23
C MET A 127 -8.67 -3.37 12.71
N SER A 128 -9.40 -2.49 13.42
CA SER A 128 -9.55 -1.08 13.09
C SER A 128 -8.38 -0.24 13.65
N PHE A 129 -7.23 -0.25 12.97
CA PHE A 129 -6.07 0.55 13.38
C PHE A 129 -6.09 2.02 12.94
N HIS A 130 -7.01 2.38 12.04
CA HIS A 130 -7.12 3.74 11.53
C HIS A 130 -7.50 4.77 12.62
N GLU A 131 -8.15 4.35 13.69
CA GLU A 131 -8.50 5.21 14.83
C GLU A 131 -7.26 5.81 15.51
N TYR A 132 -6.14 5.08 15.56
CA TYR A 132 -4.87 5.62 16.08
C TYR A 132 -4.31 6.75 15.21
N VAL A 133 -4.63 6.79 13.91
CA VAL A 133 -4.28 7.93 13.05
C VAL A 133 -5.09 9.16 13.46
N ALA A 134 -6.36 9.00 13.82
CA ALA A 134 -7.16 10.09 14.33
C ALA A 134 -6.60 10.63 15.65
N ASP A 135 -6.24 9.75 16.59
CA ASP A 135 -5.61 10.15 17.85
C ASP A 135 -4.32 10.96 17.61
N MET A 136 -3.44 10.46 16.73
CA MET A 136 -2.22 11.17 16.36
C MET A 136 -2.51 12.56 15.78
N LEU A 137 -3.51 12.67 14.88
CA LEU A 137 -3.89 13.94 14.28
C LEU A 137 -4.50 14.91 15.30
N ASP A 138 -5.27 14.39 16.26
CA ASP A 138 -5.91 15.17 17.30
C ASP A 138 -4.95 15.67 18.39
N ASP A 139 -3.79 15.03 18.50
CA ASP A 139 -2.62 15.42 19.30
C ASP A 139 -1.60 16.27 18.51
N ASP A 140 -2.04 16.85 17.38
CA ASP A 140 -1.24 17.73 16.51
C ASP A 140 0.01 17.06 15.88
N LEU A 141 0.09 15.72 15.88
CA LEU A 141 1.15 15.00 15.17
C LEU A 141 0.93 15.07 13.66
N ARG A 142 2.02 15.20 12.92
CA ARG A 142 1.97 15.27 11.46
C ARG A 142 1.90 13.88 10.85
N VAL A 143 0.88 13.66 10.02
CA VAL A 143 0.67 12.40 9.30
C VAL A 143 0.68 12.64 7.79
N LEU A 144 1.43 11.81 7.08
CA LEU A 144 1.45 11.74 5.63
C LEU A 144 1.07 10.33 5.20
N ILE A 145 0.01 10.21 4.41
CA ILE A 145 -0.38 8.99 3.70
C ILE A 145 -0.07 9.20 2.23
N TYR A 146 0.64 8.28 1.60
CA TYR A 146 0.89 8.33 0.16
C TYR A 146 0.70 6.95 -0.46
N ALA A 147 0.20 6.91 -1.70
CA ALA A 147 -0.09 5.68 -2.41
C ALA A 147 0.24 5.82 -3.90
N GLY A 148 0.93 4.83 -4.46
CA GLY A 148 1.16 4.73 -5.90
C GLY A 148 -0.14 4.42 -6.64
N ASP A 149 -0.36 5.06 -7.80
CA ASP A 149 -1.61 4.90 -8.53
C ASP A 149 -1.68 3.69 -9.48
N ALA A 150 -0.61 2.89 -9.53
CA ALA A 150 -0.55 1.58 -10.18
C ALA A 150 -0.63 0.39 -9.20
N ASP A 151 -0.71 0.64 -7.89
CA ASP A 151 -0.86 -0.43 -6.88
C ASP A 151 -2.32 -0.92 -6.83
N LEU A 152 -2.51 -2.24 -6.82
CA LEU A 152 -3.81 -2.87 -6.62
C LEU A 152 -4.02 -3.23 -5.14
N MET A 153 -3.01 -3.83 -4.50
CA MET A 153 -3.08 -4.37 -3.14
C MET A 153 -3.40 -3.30 -2.10
N CYS A 154 -2.72 -2.16 -2.16
CA CYS A 154 -2.96 -1.01 -1.29
C CYS A 154 -3.33 0.23 -2.13
N ASN A 155 -4.27 0.04 -3.05
CA ASN A 155 -4.61 1.04 -4.07
C ASN A 155 -4.92 2.44 -3.52
N TRP A 156 -4.58 3.45 -4.31
CA TRP A 156 -4.78 4.85 -3.96
C TRP A 156 -6.26 5.25 -3.78
N ILE A 157 -7.20 4.52 -4.37
CA ILE A 157 -8.65 4.82 -4.27
C ILE A 157 -9.14 4.47 -2.86
N GLY A 158 -8.80 3.28 -2.36
CA GLY A 158 -9.08 2.85 -0.98
C GLY A 158 -8.39 3.75 0.02
N ASN A 159 -7.11 4.09 -0.22
CA ASN A 159 -6.38 5.03 0.62
C ASN A 159 -7.04 6.43 0.67
N ARG A 160 -7.48 6.94 -0.49
CA ARG A 160 -8.24 8.19 -0.54
C ARG A 160 -9.58 8.10 0.20
N ALA A 161 -10.28 6.98 0.07
CA ALA A 161 -11.59 6.79 0.68
C ALA A 161 -11.51 6.81 2.21
N TRP A 162 -10.59 6.05 2.82
CA TRP A 162 -10.50 6.01 4.28
C TRP A 162 -9.98 7.34 4.86
N THR A 163 -9.04 8.02 4.19
CA THR A 163 -8.52 9.32 4.65
C THR A 163 -9.59 10.42 4.64
N LEU A 164 -10.56 10.37 3.71
CA LEU A 164 -11.73 11.27 3.70
C LEU A 164 -12.81 10.89 4.73
N ALA A 165 -12.90 9.60 5.08
CA ALA A 165 -13.87 9.08 6.05
C ALA A 165 -13.39 9.21 7.50
N LEU A 166 -12.07 9.24 7.71
CA LEU A 166 -11.41 9.29 9.02
C LEU A 166 -12.02 10.36 9.92
N ASP A 167 -12.35 9.98 11.14
CA ASP A 167 -12.98 10.87 12.11
C ASP A 167 -11.94 11.52 13.02
N TRP A 168 -11.69 12.81 12.83
CA TRP A 168 -10.70 13.60 13.57
C TRP A 168 -11.09 15.08 13.55
N LYS A 169 -10.55 15.90 14.45
CA LYS A 169 -10.91 17.33 14.62
C LYS A 169 -10.81 18.17 13.34
N GLY A 170 -9.97 17.78 12.38
CA GLY A 170 -9.75 18.50 11.12
C GLY A 170 -10.48 17.94 9.90
N LYS A 171 -11.32 16.92 10.06
CA LYS A 171 -12.02 16.21 8.96
C LYS A 171 -12.73 17.14 7.98
N GLU A 172 -13.56 18.05 8.48
CA GLU A 172 -14.31 18.97 7.63
C GLU A 172 -13.37 19.82 6.76
N GLY A 173 -12.31 20.36 7.37
CA GLY A 173 -11.29 21.15 6.67
C GLY A 173 -10.53 20.36 5.61
N PHE A 174 -10.20 19.10 5.90
CA PHE A 174 -9.56 18.20 4.94
C PHE A 174 -10.48 17.85 3.77
N ASN A 175 -11.76 17.61 4.03
CA ASN A 175 -12.73 17.23 3.01
C ASN A 175 -13.09 18.38 2.05
N VAL A 176 -13.05 19.63 2.52
CA VAL A 176 -13.22 20.82 1.65
C VAL A 176 -11.92 21.32 1.03
N ALA A 177 -10.74 20.87 1.51
CA ALA A 177 -9.46 21.28 0.94
C ALA A 177 -9.35 20.85 -0.53
N GLU A 178 -8.94 21.76 -1.39
CA GLU A 178 -8.74 21.47 -2.80
C GLU A 178 -7.55 20.52 -3.02
N GLU A 179 -7.73 19.59 -3.95
CA GLU A 179 -6.67 18.76 -4.50
C GLU A 179 -5.78 19.61 -5.41
N ARG A 180 -4.47 19.53 -5.22
CA ARG A 180 -3.48 20.30 -5.97
C ARG A 180 -2.47 19.37 -6.62
N SER A 181 -1.97 19.74 -7.80
CA SER A 181 -0.84 19.02 -8.41
C SER A 181 0.36 19.03 -7.48
N PHE A 182 0.95 17.86 -7.25
CA PHE A 182 2.20 17.72 -6.53
C PHE A 182 3.34 17.76 -7.53
N ILE A 183 4.06 18.89 -7.56
CA ILE A 183 5.21 19.08 -8.44
C ILE A 183 6.47 18.73 -7.67
N ALA A 184 7.11 17.63 -8.04
CA ALA A 184 8.34 17.16 -7.43
C ALA A 184 9.59 17.69 -8.14
N HIS A 185 10.69 17.76 -7.39
CA HIS A 185 12.00 18.16 -7.89
C HIS A 185 13.09 17.23 -7.37
N ASP A 186 14.11 16.98 -8.18
CA ASP A 186 15.30 16.28 -7.75
C ASP A 186 16.14 17.16 -6.83
N SER A 187 16.02 16.88 -5.53
CA SER A 187 16.80 17.55 -4.47
C SER A 187 18.32 17.38 -4.61
N LEU A 188 18.80 16.38 -5.37
CA LEU A 188 20.22 16.15 -5.64
C LEU A 188 20.72 16.99 -6.83
N LEU A 189 19.81 17.56 -7.64
CA LEU A 189 20.11 18.40 -8.80
C LEU A 189 19.46 19.79 -8.70
N PRO A 190 19.80 20.61 -7.69
CA PRO A 190 19.09 21.86 -7.38
C PRO A 190 19.14 22.92 -8.49
N ASN A 191 20.15 22.89 -9.37
CA ASN A 191 20.33 23.85 -10.46
C ASN A 191 19.96 23.31 -11.84
N GLY A 192 19.34 22.12 -11.92
CA GLY A 192 19.06 21.45 -13.20
C GLY A 192 17.89 20.46 -13.20
N SER A 193 17.20 20.27 -12.07
CA SER A 193 16.01 19.42 -12.03
C SER A 193 14.87 20.06 -12.81
N SER A 194 14.40 19.36 -13.83
CA SER A 194 13.06 19.61 -14.38
C SER A 194 12.01 19.38 -13.31
N SER A 195 10.93 20.16 -13.35
CA SER A 195 9.72 19.90 -12.57
C SER A 195 9.06 18.60 -13.04
N ILE A 196 8.63 17.76 -12.09
CA ILE A 196 7.91 16.52 -12.37
C ILE A 196 6.48 16.69 -11.86
N ASP A 197 5.47 16.61 -12.74
CA ASP A 197 4.08 16.44 -12.30
C ASP A 197 3.90 15.04 -11.73
N ALA A 198 4.06 14.93 -10.42
CA ALA A 198 4.34 13.67 -9.73
C ALA A 198 3.11 13.10 -9.01
N GLY A 199 1.98 13.81 -9.04
CA GLY A 199 0.79 13.36 -8.35
C GLY A 199 -0.19 14.46 -8.01
N VAL A 200 -1.10 14.13 -7.10
CA VAL A 200 -2.09 15.07 -6.56
C VAL A 200 -2.14 14.93 -5.06
N VAL A 201 -2.00 16.05 -4.36
CA VAL A 201 -2.03 16.14 -2.91
C VAL A 201 -3.28 16.85 -2.43
N ARG A 202 -3.85 16.31 -1.35
CA ARG A 202 -4.82 16.98 -0.48
C ARG A 202 -4.18 17.13 0.88
N SER A 203 -4.19 18.34 1.43
CA SER A 203 -3.60 18.58 2.74
C SER A 203 -4.40 19.61 3.53
N PHE A 204 -4.55 19.37 4.82
CA PHE A 204 -5.15 20.32 5.76
C PHE A 204 -4.45 20.19 7.12
N LYS A 205 -3.91 21.30 7.62
CA LYS A 205 -3.11 21.34 8.85
C LYS A 205 -2.02 20.26 8.86
N ASN A 206 -2.07 19.34 9.82
CA ASN A 206 -1.11 18.27 10.08
C ASN A 206 -1.39 16.98 9.29
N PHE A 207 -2.40 16.95 8.42
CA PHE A 207 -2.72 15.77 7.61
C PHE A 207 -2.53 16.01 6.10
N ALA A 208 -1.89 15.08 5.42
CA ALA A 208 -1.80 15.05 3.97
C ALA A 208 -2.01 13.65 3.39
N PHE A 209 -2.76 13.58 2.29
CA PHE A 209 -2.86 12.42 1.42
C PHE A 209 -2.30 12.76 0.04
N LEU A 210 -1.38 11.94 -0.46
CA LEU A 210 -0.79 12.08 -1.79
C LEU A 210 -1.03 10.83 -2.63
N ARG A 211 -1.71 11.01 -3.78
CA ARG A 211 -1.65 10.03 -4.87
C ARG A 211 -0.38 10.30 -5.67
N VAL A 212 0.50 9.31 -5.76
CA VAL A 212 1.74 9.39 -6.55
C VAL A 212 1.51 8.77 -7.92
N TYR A 213 1.79 9.53 -8.98
CA TYR A 213 1.67 9.03 -10.35
C TYR A 213 2.80 8.08 -10.72
N ASP A 214 2.51 7.16 -11.62
CA ASP A 214 3.49 6.28 -12.26
C ASP A 214 4.27 5.43 -11.24
N ALA A 215 3.64 5.08 -10.13
CA ALA A 215 4.19 4.27 -9.05
C ALA A 215 3.23 3.14 -8.64
N GLY A 216 3.77 1.96 -8.39
CA GLY A 216 3.08 0.82 -7.78
C GLY A 216 3.21 0.84 -6.25
N HIS A 217 3.21 -0.34 -5.64
CA HIS A 217 3.22 -0.55 -4.20
C HIS A 217 4.45 0.08 -3.53
N MET A 218 5.64 -0.17 -4.09
CA MET A 218 6.88 0.40 -3.61
C MET A 218 7.18 1.72 -4.33
N VAL A 219 6.49 2.80 -3.95
CA VAL A 219 6.68 4.13 -4.55
C VAL A 219 8.15 4.54 -4.71
N PRO A 220 9.05 4.35 -3.72
CA PRO A 220 10.46 4.69 -3.90
C PRO A 220 11.20 3.85 -4.96
N MET A 221 10.75 2.63 -5.23
CA MET A 221 11.32 1.77 -6.28
C MET A 221 10.92 2.27 -7.67
N ASN A 222 9.68 2.74 -7.84
CA ASN A 222 9.19 3.21 -9.14
C ASN A 222 9.51 4.68 -9.42
N GLN A 223 9.45 5.53 -8.39
CA GLN A 223 9.60 6.99 -8.46
C GLN A 223 10.57 7.50 -7.39
N PRO A 224 11.87 7.12 -7.43
CA PRO A 224 12.83 7.42 -6.36
C PRO A 224 13.04 8.93 -6.13
N VAL A 225 13.07 9.73 -7.21
CA VAL A 225 13.22 11.19 -7.13
C VAL A 225 12.02 11.82 -6.42
N VAL A 226 10.81 11.40 -6.79
CA VAL A 226 9.56 11.88 -6.19
C VAL A 226 9.48 11.49 -4.72
N ALA A 227 9.80 10.23 -4.39
CA ALA A 227 9.79 9.74 -3.03
C ALA A 227 10.78 10.50 -2.14
N LEU A 228 11.98 10.80 -2.65
CA LEU A 228 12.98 11.58 -1.92
C LEU A 228 12.53 13.02 -1.66
N ASP A 229 11.95 13.70 -2.65
CA ASP A 229 11.42 15.05 -2.44
C ASP A 229 10.25 15.06 -1.45
N LEU A 230 9.31 14.12 -1.60
CA LEU A 230 8.17 13.93 -0.71
C LEU A 230 8.61 13.76 0.75
N ILE A 231 9.53 12.82 1.01
CA ILE A 231 9.96 12.51 2.38
C ILE A 231 10.78 13.66 2.98
N ASN A 232 11.59 14.35 2.17
CA ASN A 232 12.29 15.56 2.62
C ASN A 232 11.29 16.66 2.99
N ARG A 233 10.22 16.87 2.21
CA ARG A 233 9.18 17.85 2.58
C ARG A 233 8.46 17.46 3.87
N PHE A 234 8.22 16.17 4.07
CA PHE A 234 7.68 15.65 5.33
C PHE A 234 8.60 15.96 6.51
N PHE A 235 9.85 15.53 6.49
CA PHE A 235 10.74 15.72 7.65
C PHE A 235 11.11 17.18 7.91
N PHE A 236 11.21 18.02 6.88
CA PHE A 236 11.63 19.42 7.02
C PHE A 236 10.48 20.44 7.11
N GLY A 237 9.24 20.01 7.36
CA GLY A 237 8.15 20.98 7.54
C GLY A 237 7.73 21.73 6.27
N LYS A 238 8.11 21.25 5.08
CA LYS A 238 7.83 21.95 3.82
C LYS A 238 6.44 21.61 3.28
N ASN A 239 5.89 22.53 2.50
CA ASN A 239 4.61 22.34 1.81
C ASN A 239 4.71 21.28 0.70
N TYR A 240 3.59 20.63 0.44
CA TYR A 240 3.40 19.71 -0.69
C TYR A 240 2.89 20.46 -1.92
#